data_AF-A0A4Z2BM93-F1
#
_entry.id   AF-A0A4Z2BM93-F1
#
_cell.length_a   1.000
_cell.length_b   1.000
_cell.length_c   1.000
_cell.angle_alpha   90.00
_cell.angle_beta   90.00
_cell.angle_gamma   90.00
#
_symmetry.space_group_name_H-M   'P 1'
#
loop_
_entity.id
_entity.type
_entity.pdbx_description
1 polymer ?
#
loop_
_entity_poly.entity_id
_entity_poly.type
_entity_poly.pdbx_seq_one_letter_code
_entity_poly.pdbx_strand_id
1 'polypeptide(L)'
;MKVGMDSIMASYFALFEVINHSFVRKLAPNEFPHKLYVQNYTSAVPGTCLALRKWLFSLQEEELLRDNPLALHYCFHQALEDVKKGFIKTEDKSYQLQKLAEQRKMATYLSLLRTCEGYNEVIFPHCSCDSRRKGHVITAISIHHFKLHACTEDGTLENQVIAFEWGEMKRWDTDEEGMAFCFEYVRGEKKPRWVKIFTPYFNYMHECFERVFCELKWRKQVEEEASDKDNKNCSNNEYLPPLETQQKAWRHLGGEIATILKPFVIPQTQTGPLASSQPPHRAPIHTDVRQQRSGSPNGSETFGKSNQPLWNTARRAMKN
;
A
#
# COMPACT_ATOMS: atom_id res chain seq x y z
N MET A 1 13.05 -13.59 15.28
CA MET A 1 11.93 -13.13 14.43
C MET A 1 10.76 -14.12 14.60
N LYS A 2 9.57 -13.70 15.09
CA LYS A 2 8.49 -14.63 15.52
C LYS A 2 7.79 -15.40 14.39
N VAL A 3 7.88 -14.92 13.14
CA VAL A 3 7.16 -15.48 11.98
C VAL A 3 8.07 -16.40 11.13
N GLY A 4 9.34 -16.59 11.52
CA GLY A 4 10.27 -17.49 10.80
C GLY A 4 10.77 -16.96 9.45
N MET A 5 10.48 -15.69 9.10
CA MET A 5 11.04 -15.05 7.91
C MET A 5 12.54 -14.78 8.12
N ASP A 6 13.34 -15.02 7.08
CA ASP A 6 14.71 -14.51 7.03
C ASP A 6 14.71 -13.01 6.63
N SER A 7 15.87 -12.36 6.76
CA SER A 7 16.01 -10.91 6.47
C SER A 7 15.68 -10.58 5.01
N ILE A 8 16.02 -11.51 4.12
CA ILE A 8 15.78 -11.46 2.69
C ILE A 8 14.28 -11.40 2.41
N MET A 9 13.53 -12.39 2.90
CA MET A 9 12.09 -12.49 2.72
C MET A 9 11.42 -11.27 3.36
N ALA A 10 11.80 -10.92 4.58
CA ALA A 10 11.20 -9.79 5.29
C ALA A 10 11.31 -8.46 4.52
N SER A 11 12.33 -8.27 3.68
CA SER A 11 12.49 -7.06 2.86
C SER A 11 11.47 -6.93 1.71
N TYR A 12 10.85 -8.04 1.32
CA TYR A 12 9.86 -8.12 0.24
C TYR A 12 8.42 -8.21 0.74
N PHE A 13 8.21 -8.13 2.05
CA PHE A 13 6.90 -8.12 2.67
C PHE A 13 6.73 -6.86 3.50
N ALA A 14 5.50 -6.37 3.57
CA ALA A 14 5.14 -5.26 4.43
C ALA A 14 3.83 -5.55 5.14
N LEU A 15 3.57 -4.78 6.19
CA LEU A 15 2.29 -4.81 6.88
C LEU A 15 1.33 -3.84 6.21
N PHE A 16 0.10 -4.27 6.00
CA PHE A 16 -0.96 -3.53 5.34
C PHE A 16 -2.17 -3.40 6.26
N GLU A 17 -2.86 -2.29 6.16
CA GLU A 17 -4.19 -2.10 6.72
C GLU A 17 -5.22 -2.53 5.68
N VAL A 18 -6.20 -3.31 6.10
CA VAL A 18 -7.34 -3.72 5.27
C VAL A 18 -8.49 -2.74 5.50
N ILE A 19 -8.88 -2.03 4.44
CA ILE A 19 -9.90 -0.98 4.45
C ILE A 19 -11.14 -1.49 3.72
N ASN A 20 -12.30 -1.40 4.37
CA ASN A 20 -13.60 -1.82 3.82
C ASN A 20 -13.58 -3.26 3.26
N HIS A 21 -12.76 -4.13 3.84
CA HIS A 21 -12.54 -5.54 3.47
C HIS A 21 -11.96 -5.83 2.07
N SER A 22 -11.98 -4.86 1.16
CA SER A 22 -11.53 -5.02 -0.23
C SER A 22 -10.16 -4.39 -0.46
N PHE A 23 -9.97 -3.14 -0.07
CA PHE A 23 -8.75 -2.39 -0.34
C PHE A 23 -7.69 -2.59 0.74
N VAL A 24 -6.42 -2.55 0.35
CA VAL A 24 -5.30 -2.61 1.29
C VAL A 24 -4.33 -1.47 1.03
N ARG A 25 -3.81 -0.86 2.08
CA ARG A 25 -2.72 0.12 2.00
C ARG A 25 -1.56 -0.29 2.88
N LYS A 26 -0.34 -0.03 2.45
CA LYS A 26 0.85 -0.26 3.26
C LYS A 26 0.82 0.67 4.48
N LEU A 27 1.23 0.18 5.64
CA LEU A 27 1.42 1.03 6.82
C LEU A 27 2.64 1.92 6.61
N ALA A 28 2.50 3.19 6.98
CA ALA A 28 3.61 4.12 7.05
C ALA A 28 4.50 3.81 8.27
N PRO A 29 5.81 4.15 8.24
CA PRO A 29 6.73 3.83 9.33
C PRO A 29 6.35 4.45 10.70
N ASN A 30 5.61 5.56 10.68
CA ASN A 30 5.13 6.27 11.87
C ASN A 30 3.75 5.77 12.37
N GLU A 31 3.14 4.80 11.70
CA GLU A 31 1.88 4.20 12.13
C GLU A 31 2.12 3.00 13.05
N PHE A 32 1.30 2.87 14.09
CA PHE A 32 1.44 1.83 15.10
C PHE A 32 0.42 0.71 14.85
N PRO A 33 0.86 -0.52 14.45
CA PRO A 33 -0.06 -1.61 14.10
C PRO A 33 -1.06 -1.95 15.20
N HIS A 34 -0.61 -1.99 16.46
CA HIS A 34 -1.48 -2.27 17.60
C HIS A 34 -2.59 -1.23 17.75
N LYS A 35 -2.30 0.05 17.52
CA LYS A 35 -3.29 1.12 17.61
C LYS A 35 -4.36 0.97 16.53
N LEU A 36 -3.94 0.72 15.28
CA LEU A 36 -4.85 0.46 14.16
C LEU A 36 -5.73 -0.77 14.42
N TYR A 37 -5.12 -1.85 14.94
CA TYR A 37 -5.84 -3.05 15.30
C TYR A 37 -6.95 -2.78 16.32
N VAL A 38 -6.63 -2.09 17.43
CA VAL A 38 -7.60 -1.75 18.48
C VAL A 38 -8.72 -0.84 17.94
N GLN A 39 -8.37 0.16 17.12
CA GLN A 39 -9.34 1.09 16.55
C GLN A 39 -10.32 0.41 15.59
N ASN A 40 -9.82 -0.54 14.79
CA ASN A 40 -10.61 -1.20 13.76
C ASN A 40 -11.24 -2.52 14.24
N TYR A 41 -10.93 -2.98 15.46
CA TYR A 41 -11.34 -4.30 15.97
C TYR A 41 -12.85 -4.55 15.86
N THR A 42 -13.67 -3.56 16.19
CA THR A 42 -15.14 -3.66 16.14
C THR A 42 -15.70 -3.53 14.73
N SER A 43 -15.03 -2.79 13.86
CA SER A 43 -15.42 -2.59 12.45
C SER A 43 -14.95 -3.73 11.54
N ALA A 44 -14.02 -4.57 12.00
CA ALA A 44 -13.37 -5.58 11.17
C ALA A 44 -14.26 -6.81 10.87
N VAL A 45 -15.51 -6.89 11.32
CA VAL A 45 -16.30 -8.15 11.26
C VAL A 45 -16.59 -8.62 9.82
N PRO A 46 -16.26 -9.87 9.43
CA PRO A 46 -15.57 -10.94 10.16
C PRO A 46 -14.14 -11.22 9.62
N GLY A 47 -13.39 -10.19 9.25
CA GLY A 47 -12.01 -10.27 8.75
C GLY A 47 -10.96 -9.62 9.67
N THR A 48 -9.69 -9.71 9.26
CA THR A 48 -8.59 -8.98 9.89
C THR A 48 -8.50 -7.56 9.33
N CYS A 49 -8.17 -6.58 10.16
CA CYS A 49 -7.86 -5.21 9.74
C CYS A 49 -6.38 -5.01 9.38
N LEU A 50 -5.53 -6.03 9.60
CA LEU A 50 -4.12 -6.03 9.25
C LEU A 50 -3.76 -7.28 8.44
N ALA A 51 -2.93 -7.11 7.42
CA ALA A 51 -2.45 -8.20 6.57
C ALA A 51 -0.96 -8.07 6.30
N LEU A 52 -0.22 -9.17 6.44
CA LEU A 52 1.14 -9.25 5.94
C LEU A 52 1.08 -9.65 4.47
N ARG A 53 1.57 -8.80 3.58
CA ARG A 53 1.48 -9.02 2.13
C ARG A 53 2.81 -8.73 1.46
N LYS A 54 3.02 -9.36 0.31
CA LYS A 54 4.16 -9.08 -0.56
C LYS A 54 4.12 -7.61 -0.99
N TRP A 55 5.26 -6.93 -0.88
CA TRP A 55 5.52 -5.56 -1.31
C TRP A 55 6.50 -5.56 -2.49
N LEU A 56 6.00 -6.08 -3.61
CA LEU A 56 6.73 -6.22 -4.87
C LEU A 56 5.76 -6.07 -6.04
N PHE A 57 6.23 -5.43 -7.11
CA PHE A 57 5.50 -5.32 -8.37
C PHE A 57 6.07 -6.23 -9.46
N SER A 58 7.38 -6.47 -9.44
CA SER A 58 8.11 -7.23 -10.44
C SER A 58 8.13 -8.74 -10.16
N LEU A 59 8.00 -9.53 -11.23
CA LEU A 59 8.11 -10.99 -11.14
C LEU A 59 9.56 -11.46 -10.91
N GLN A 60 10.56 -10.70 -11.37
CA GLN A 60 11.98 -11.01 -11.22
C GLN A 60 12.41 -10.99 -9.76
N GLU A 61 11.94 -10.02 -8.97
CA GLU A 61 12.24 -9.97 -7.54
C GLU A 61 11.46 -11.05 -6.77
N GLU A 62 10.21 -11.30 -7.16
CA GLU A 62 9.42 -12.40 -6.60
C GLU A 62 10.09 -13.77 -6.85
N GLU A 63 10.79 -13.92 -7.95
CA GLU A 63 11.50 -15.14 -8.32
C GLU A 63 12.65 -15.48 -7.34
N LEU A 64 13.24 -14.47 -6.70
CA LEU A 64 14.25 -14.65 -5.65
C LEU A 64 13.67 -15.33 -4.41
N LEU A 65 12.34 -15.28 -4.24
CA LEU A 65 11.62 -15.93 -3.16
C LEU A 65 11.17 -17.36 -3.49
N ARG A 66 11.36 -17.83 -4.74
CA ARG A 66 10.82 -19.12 -5.21
C ARG A 66 11.24 -20.29 -4.34
N ASP A 67 12.51 -20.34 -3.95
CA ASP A 67 13.09 -21.46 -3.22
C ASP A 67 12.83 -21.39 -1.71
N ASN A 68 12.26 -20.28 -1.20
CA ASN A 68 11.86 -20.15 0.19
C ASN A 68 10.43 -20.73 0.37
N PRO A 69 10.25 -21.86 1.09
CA PRO A 69 8.94 -22.49 1.23
C PRO A 69 7.92 -21.59 1.92
N LEU A 70 8.35 -20.80 2.91
CA LEU A 70 7.48 -19.88 3.62
C LEU A 70 6.99 -18.77 2.68
N ALA A 71 7.88 -18.19 1.87
CA ALA A 71 7.50 -17.18 0.88
C ALA A 71 6.56 -17.73 -0.18
N LEU A 72 6.80 -18.95 -0.67
CA LEU A 72 5.90 -19.64 -1.59
C LEU A 72 4.49 -19.77 -1.00
N HIS A 73 4.39 -20.15 0.27
CA HIS A 73 3.11 -20.23 0.99
C HIS A 73 2.40 -18.88 1.06
N TYR A 74 3.09 -17.82 1.48
CA TYR A 74 2.50 -16.47 1.57
C TYR A 74 2.04 -15.96 0.20
N CYS A 75 2.87 -16.08 -0.83
CA CYS A 75 2.53 -15.69 -2.20
C CYS A 75 1.32 -16.47 -2.72
N PHE A 76 1.27 -17.78 -2.49
CA PHE A 76 0.16 -18.63 -2.91
C PHE A 76 -1.16 -18.24 -2.24
N HIS A 77 -1.16 -18.05 -0.91
CA HIS A 77 -2.38 -17.69 -0.19
C HIS A 77 -2.86 -16.28 -0.52
N GLN A 78 -1.94 -15.32 -0.65
CA GLN A 78 -2.28 -13.97 -1.13
C GLN A 78 -2.91 -14.03 -2.53
N ALA A 79 -2.32 -14.80 -3.45
CA ALA A 79 -2.82 -14.96 -4.81
C ALA A 79 -4.22 -15.61 -4.87
N LEU A 80 -4.51 -16.57 -3.99
CA LEU A 80 -5.86 -17.14 -3.87
C LEU A 80 -6.88 -16.08 -3.44
N GLU A 81 -6.54 -15.24 -2.46
CA GLU A 81 -7.42 -14.16 -2.02
C GLU A 81 -7.64 -13.13 -3.12
N ASP A 82 -6.59 -12.75 -3.85
CA ASP A 82 -6.67 -11.75 -4.92
C ASP A 82 -7.53 -12.24 -6.10
N VAL A 83 -7.46 -13.54 -6.45
CA VAL A 83 -8.39 -14.17 -7.40
C VAL A 83 -9.82 -14.17 -6.86
N LYS A 84 -10.02 -14.57 -5.60
CA LYS A 84 -11.35 -14.62 -4.98
C LYS A 84 -12.01 -13.23 -4.93
N LYS A 85 -11.23 -12.16 -4.75
CA LYS A 85 -11.70 -10.77 -4.75
C LYS A 85 -11.87 -10.19 -6.15
N GLY A 86 -11.49 -10.92 -7.21
CA GLY A 86 -11.60 -10.48 -8.60
C GLY A 86 -10.55 -9.46 -9.03
N PHE A 87 -9.45 -9.31 -8.26
CA PHE A 87 -8.35 -8.42 -8.64
C PHE A 87 -7.52 -8.97 -9.78
N ILE A 88 -7.48 -10.30 -9.92
CA ILE A 88 -6.76 -10.98 -10.99
C ILE A 88 -7.80 -11.66 -11.88
N LYS A 89 -7.80 -11.30 -13.17
CA LYS A 89 -8.72 -11.87 -14.15
C LYS A 89 -8.20 -13.23 -14.62
N THR A 90 -8.88 -14.29 -14.22
CA THR A 90 -8.45 -15.67 -14.53
C THR A 90 -8.98 -16.20 -15.85
N GLU A 91 -10.02 -15.58 -16.41
CA GLU A 91 -10.62 -15.88 -17.72
C GLU A 91 -10.72 -17.39 -18.01
N ASP A 92 -10.13 -17.87 -19.11
CA ASP A 92 -10.12 -19.26 -19.57
C ASP A 92 -9.30 -20.21 -18.66
N LYS A 93 -8.40 -19.68 -17.83
CA LYS A 93 -7.54 -20.45 -16.91
C LYS A 93 -8.23 -20.80 -15.59
N SER A 94 -9.45 -20.32 -15.34
CA SER A 94 -10.17 -20.45 -14.06
C SER A 94 -10.28 -21.91 -13.57
N TYR A 95 -10.67 -22.84 -14.44
CA TYR A 95 -10.80 -24.26 -14.08
C TYR A 95 -9.45 -24.90 -13.72
N GLN A 96 -8.41 -24.61 -14.50
CA GLN A 96 -7.07 -25.14 -14.26
C GLN A 96 -6.49 -24.61 -12.95
N LEU A 97 -6.65 -23.31 -12.68
CA LEU A 97 -6.22 -22.68 -11.43
C LEU A 97 -6.94 -23.28 -10.21
N GLN A 98 -8.25 -23.52 -10.30
CA GLN A 98 -9.01 -24.17 -9.24
C GLN A 98 -8.45 -25.57 -8.93
N LYS A 99 -8.24 -26.40 -9.95
CA LYS A 99 -7.67 -27.74 -9.79
C LYS A 99 -6.28 -27.71 -9.15
N LEU A 100 -5.41 -26.78 -9.56
CA LEU A 100 -4.08 -26.61 -8.98
C LEU A 100 -4.15 -26.18 -7.50
N ALA A 101 -5.11 -25.32 -7.15
CA ALA A 101 -5.33 -24.88 -5.78
C ALA A 101 -5.80 -26.04 -4.87
N GLU A 102 -6.77 -26.84 -5.32
CA GLU A 102 -7.28 -28.02 -4.62
C GLU A 102 -6.17 -29.08 -4.39
N GLN A 103 -5.31 -29.26 -5.39
CA GLN A 103 -4.15 -30.16 -5.31
C GLN A 103 -2.96 -29.57 -4.53
N ARG A 104 -3.05 -28.33 -4.05
CA ARG A 104 -1.97 -27.57 -3.39
C ARG A 104 -0.67 -27.53 -4.20
N LYS A 105 -0.76 -27.50 -5.53
CA LYS A 105 0.39 -27.35 -6.43
C LYS A 105 0.81 -25.88 -6.52
N MET A 106 1.31 -25.33 -5.42
CA MET A 106 1.52 -23.89 -5.21
C MET A 106 2.41 -23.24 -6.27
N ALA A 107 3.58 -23.84 -6.55
CA ALA A 107 4.52 -23.31 -7.53
C ALA A 107 3.91 -23.27 -8.95
N THR A 108 3.23 -24.34 -9.36
CA THR A 108 2.56 -24.40 -10.67
C THR A 108 1.38 -23.44 -10.74
N TYR A 109 0.60 -23.31 -9.66
CA TYR A 109 -0.49 -22.35 -9.54
C TYR A 109 0.01 -20.92 -9.76
N LEU A 110 1.06 -20.52 -9.03
CA LEU A 110 1.65 -19.19 -9.15
C LEU A 110 2.25 -18.96 -10.53
N SER A 111 2.95 -19.93 -11.11
CA SER A 111 3.49 -19.85 -12.47
C SER A 111 2.39 -19.57 -13.51
N LEU A 112 1.23 -20.22 -13.38
CA LEU A 112 0.10 -19.99 -14.27
C LEU A 112 -0.53 -18.61 -14.02
N LEU A 113 -0.76 -18.26 -12.76
CA LEU A 113 -1.46 -17.03 -12.39
C LEU A 113 -0.66 -15.76 -12.72
N ARG A 114 0.67 -15.81 -12.68
CA ARG A 114 1.55 -14.70 -13.10
C ARG A 114 1.34 -14.26 -14.56
N THR A 115 0.69 -15.08 -15.38
CA THR A 115 0.35 -14.77 -16.77
C THR A 115 -1.03 -14.12 -16.94
N CYS A 116 -1.77 -13.91 -15.85
CA CYS A 116 -3.11 -13.34 -15.86
C CYS A 116 -3.08 -11.82 -15.66
N GLU A 117 -4.05 -11.11 -16.24
CA GLU A 117 -4.19 -9.66 -16.05
C GLU A 117 -4.51 -9.34 -14.58
N GLY A 118 -3.86 -8.30 -14.04
CA GLY A 118 -4.06 -7.83 -12.66
C GLY A 118 -3.12 -8.49 -11.63
N TYR A 119 -2.30 -9.46 -12.03
CA TYR A 119 -1.28 -10.01 -11.13
C TYR A 119 -0.23 -8.94 -10.76
N ASN A 120 0.05 -8.78 -9.46
CA ASN A 120 0.89 -7.70 -8.91
C ASN A 120 0.45 -6.29 -9.31
N GLU A 121 -0.85 -6.08 -9.48
CA GLU A 121 -1.44 -4.77 -9.70
C GLU A 121 -2.14 -4.27 -8.43
N VAL A 122 -1.88 -3.02 -8.04
CA VAL A 122 -2.57 -2.34 -6.94
C VAL A 122 -3.68 -1.48 -7.53
N ILE A 123 -4.92 -1.83 -7.24
CA ILE A 123 -6.12 -1.08 -7.67
C ILE A 123 -6.59 -0.21 -6.51
N PHE A 124 -6.69 1.09 -6.75
CA PHE A 124 -7.19 2.06 -5.77
C PHE A 124 -8.71 2.20 -5.85
N PRO A 125 -9.37 2.56 -4.73
CA PRO A 125 -10.78 2.96 -4.77
C PRO A 125 -11.01 4.11 -5.77
N HIS A 126 -12.25 4.19 -6.28
CA HIS A 126 -12.62 5.28 -7.18
C HIS A 126 -12.35 6.64 -6.52
N CYS A 127 -11.88 7.59 -7.31
CA CYS A 127 -11.53 8.93 -6.85
C CYS A 127 -11.72 9.95 -7.97
N SER A 128 -11.82 11.23 -7.63
CA SER A 128 -11.91 12.29 -8.63
C SER A 128 -10.51 12.63 -9.18
N CYS A 129 -10.46 13.12 -10.41
CA CYS A 129 -9.24 13.57 -11.07
C CYS A 129 -9.48 14.80 -11.94
N ASP A 130 -8.45 15.64 -12.10
CA ASP A 130 -8.50 16.83 -12.96
C ASP A 130 -8.19 16.51 -14.44
N SER A 131 -7.92 15.25 -14.76
CA SER A 131 -7.65 14.83 -16.14
C SER A 131 -8.85 15.09 -17.06
N ARG A 132 -10.06 15.19 -16.47
CA ARG A 132 -11.34 15.56 -17.10
C ARG A 132 -12.09 16.56 -16.23
N ARG A 133 -12.97 17.37 -16.84
CA ARG A 133 -13.66 18.49 -16.18
C ARG A 133 -14.67 18.11 -15.08
N LYS A 134 -14.92 16.81 -14.85
CA LYS A 134 -15.63 16.15 -13.72
C LYS A 134 -15.29 14.65 -13.67
N GLY A 135 -14.03 14.29 -13.89
CA GLY A 135 -13.66 12.88 -14.09
C GLY A 135 -13.52 12.13 -12.78
N HIS A 136 -14.19 10.99 -12.64
CA HIS A 136 -13.79 9.98 -11.68
C HIS A 136 -12.98 8.89 -12.37
N VAL A 137 -12.06 8.31 -11.64
CA VAL A 137 -11.19 7.25 -12.11
C VAL A 137 -10.99 6.19 -11.04
N ILE A 138 -10.84 4.96 -11.48
CA ILE A 138 -10.19 3.90 -10.72
C ILE A 138 -8.77 3.78 -11.26
N THR A 139 -7.79 3.93 -10.37
CA THR A 139 -6.38 3.89 -10.75
C THR A 139 -5.79 2.53 -10.47
N ALA A 140 -4.91 2.05 -11.35
CA ALA A 140 -4.24 0.78 -11.18
C ALA A 140 -2.74 0.92 -11.46
N ILE A 141 -1.91 0.45 -10.53
CA ILE A 141 -0.45 0.54 -10.59
C ILE A 141 0.12 -0.88 -10.71
N SER A 142 0.88 -1.15 -11.76
CA SER A 142 1.62 -2.39 -11.94
C SER A 142 3.06 -2.08 -12.36
N ILE A 143 3.93 -3.09 -12.40
CA ILE A 143 5.29 -2.90 -12.92
C ILE A 143 5.33 -2.51 -14.41
N HIS A 144 4.23 -2.70 -15.14
CA HIS A 144 4.17 -2.43 -16.58
C HIS A 144 3.60 -1.06 -16.92
N HIS A 145 2.59 -0.61 -16.16
CA HIS A 145 1.89 0.64 -16.47
C HIS A 145 1.25 1.25 -15.23
N PHE A 146 0.93 2.54 -15.37
CA PHE A 146 -0.07 3.21 -14.55
C PHE A 146 -1.34 3.40 -15.37
N LYS A 147 -2.50 2.96 -14.89
CA LYS A 147 -3.79 3.08 -15.59
C LYS A 147 -4.73 4.02 -14.85
N LEU A 148 -5.45 4.82 -15.62
CA LEU A 148 -6.66 5.54 -15.20
C LEU A 148 -7.85 4.98 -15.98
N HIS A 149 -8.70 4.22 -15.30
CA HIS A 149 -9.97 3.75 -15.86
C HIS A 149 -11.05 4.76 -15.48
N ALA A 150 -11.62 5.45 -16.48
CA ALA A 150 -12.73 6.35 -16.25
C ALA A 150 -13.90 5.60 -15.60
N CYS A 151 -14.50 6.23 -14.60
CA CYS A 151 -15.71 5.73 -13.97
C CYS A 151 -16.62 6.91 -13.63
N THR A 152 -17.86 6.61 -13.28
CA THR A 152 -18.81 7.57 -12.72
C THR A 152 -18.46 7.91 -11.26
N GLU A 153 -19.15 8.89 -10.68
CA GLU A 153 -18.97 9.29 -9.27
C GLU A 153 -19.32 8.16 -8.28
N ASP A 154 -20.20 7.23 -8.65
CA ASP A 154 -20.53 6.02 -7.90
C ASP A 154 -19.56 4.84 -8.16
N GLY A 155 -18.55 5.03 -9.01
CA GLY A 155 -17.52 4.01 -9.31
C GLY A 155 -17.90 3.02 -10.41
N THR A 156 -18.97 3.25 -11.17
CA THR A 156 -19.33 2.42 -12.32
C THR A 156 -18.35 2.67 -13.47
N LEU A 157 -17.69 1.62 -13.97
CA LEU A 157 -16.66 1.72 -15.01
C LEU A 157 -17.24 2.21 -16.35
N GLU A 158 -16.51 3.11 -17.01
CA GLU A 158 -16.77 3.56 -18.38
C GLU A 158 -15.79 2.87 -19.35
N ASN A 159 -16.04 2.97 -20.67
CA ASN A 159 -15.18 2.31 -21.66
C ASN A 159 -13.77 2.92 -21.79
N GLN A 160 -13.54 4.09 -21.21
CA GLN A 160 -12.30 4.81 -21.45
C GLN A 160 -11.22 4.46 -20.42
N VAL A 161 -10.13 3.88 -20.91
CA VAL A 161 -8.93 3.61 -20.12
C VAL A 161 -7.75 4.35 -20.71
N ILE A 162 -6.99 5.04 -19.87
CA ILE A 162 -5.72 5.65 -20.25
C ILE A 162 -4.63 4.88 -19.51
N ALA A 163 -3.82 4.13 -20.26
CA ALA A 163 -2.60 3.52 -19.75
C ALA A 163 -1.42 4.45 -20.03
N PHE A 164 -0.52 4.57 -19.05
CA PHE A 164 0.74 5.26 -19.14
C PHE A 164 1.89 4.27 -18.98
N GLU A 165 2.90 4.40 -19.82
CA GLU A 165 4.15 3.70 -19.61
C GLU A 165 5.01 4.46 -18.60
N TRP A 166 5.82 3.73 -17.83
CA TRP A 166 6.69 4.33 -16.83
C TRP A 166 7.74 5.28 -17.43
N GLY A 167 8.12 5.10 -18.71
CA GLY A 167 9.01 6.03 -19.43
C GLY A 167 8.38 7.39 -19.76
N GLU A 168 7.04 7.48 -19.76
CA GLU A 168 6.31 8.73 -19.97
C GLU A 168 6.31 9.63 -18.73
N MET A 169 6.47 9.05 -17.55
CA MET A 169 6.45 9.75 -16.26
C MET A 169 7.73 10.57 -16.07
N LYS A 170 7.57 11.84 -15.69
CA LYS A 170 8.70 12.76 -15.46
C LYS A 170 8.85 13.13 -14.00
N ARG A 171 7.75 13.43 -13.34
CA ARG A 171 7.71 13.87 -11.93
C ARG A 171 6.43 13.39 -11.29
N TRP A 172 6.48 13.20 -9.98
CA TRP A 172 5.32 12.98 -9.15
C TRP A 172 5.59 13.53 -7.76
N ASP A 173 4.53 13.91 -7.07
CA ASP A 173 4.59 14.46 -5.71
C ASP A 173 3.22 14.33 -5.03
N THR A 174 3.15 14.65 -3.75
CA THR A 174 1.91 14.74 -2.99
C THR A 174 1.51 16.18 -2.72
N ASP A 175 0.20 16.43 -2.74
CA ASP A 175 -0.42 17.70 -2.36
C ASP A 175 -1.25 17.44 -1.10
N GLU A 176 -0.66 17.68 0.07
CA GLU A 176 -1.29 17.39 1.36
C GLU A 176 -2.57 18.21 1.59
N GLU A 177 -2.55 19.49 1.20
CA GLU A 177 -3.72 20.38 1.34
C GLU A 177 -4.86 19.93 0.41
N GLY A 178 -4.53 19.56 -0.81
CA GLY A 178 -5.49 19.02 -1.79
C GLY A 178 -5.88 17.57 -1.54
N MET A 179 -5.23 16.86 -0.61
CA MET A 179 -5.31 15.40 -0.45
C MET A 179 -5.17 14.68 -1.80
N ALA A 180 -4.14 15.02 -2.55
CA ALA A 180 -3.97 14.57 -3.92
C ALA A 180 -2.59 14.00 -4.21
N PHE A 181 -2.58 13.01 -5.09
CA PHE A 181 -1.37 12.54 -5.76
C PHE A 181 -1.24 13.27 -7.10
N CYS A 182 -0.09 13.87 -7.35
CA CYS A 182 0.18 14.65 -8.56
C CYS A 182 1.25 13.94 -9.39
N PHE A 183 1.04 13.84 -10.70
CA PHE A 183 2.07 13.33 -11.61
C PHE A 183 2.11 14.11 -12.92
N GLU A 184 3.32 14.23 -13.48
CA GLU A 184 3.61 14.84 -14.76
C GLU A 184 4.07 13.78 -15.75
N TYR A 185 3.44 13.74 -16.91
CA TYR A 185 3.83 12.84 -17.99
C TYR A 185 4.02 13.58 -19.32
N VAL A 186 4.81 12.95 -20.21
CA VAL A 186 5.06 13.40 -21.58
C VAL A 186 4.78 12.25 -22.52
N ARG A 187 3.95 12.49 -23.55
CA ARG A 187 3.61 11.49 -24.57
C ARG A 187 3.96 11.98 -25.96
N GLY A 188 4.90 11.30 -26.61
CA GLY A 188 5.48 11.73 -27.89
C GLY A 188 6.10 13.12 -27.77
N GLU A 189 5.86 13.97 -28.76
CA GLU A 189 6.38 15.35 -28.81
C GLU A 189 5.46 16.39 -28.13
N LYS A 190 4.48 15.93 -27.36
CA LYS A 190 3.56 16.84 -26.65
C LYS A 190 4.24 17.48 -25.45
N LYS A 191 3.76 18.66 -25.06
CA LYS A 191 4.20 19.32 -23.83
C LYS A 191 3.89 18.44 -22.60
N PRO A 192 4.73 18.49 -21.55
CA PRO A 192 4.42 17.85 -20.28
C PRO A 192 3.06 18.28 -19.73
N ARG A 193 2.33 17.33 -19.16
CA ARG A 193 1.02 17.55 -18.57
C ARG A 193 0.97 17.02 -17.14
N TRP A 194 0.55 17.88 -16.23
CA TRP A 194 0.20 17.51 -14.86
C TRP A 194 -1.21 16.95 -14.77
N VAL A 195 -1.38 15.96 -13.90
CA VAL A 195 -2.65 15.40 -13.49
C VAL A 195 -2.64 15.24 -11.97
N LYS A 196 -3.75 15.59 -11.34
CA LYS A 196 -4.04 15.38 -9.93
C LYS A 196 -5.11 14.30 -9.74
N ILE A 197 -4.83 13.38 -8.84
CA ILE A 197 -5.74 12.33 -8.36
C ILE A 197 -6.09 12.65 -6.91
N PHE A 198 -7.33 13.02 -6.64
CA PHE A 198 -7.79 13.44 -5.32
C PHE A 198 -8.27 12.21 -4.53
N THR A 199 -7.44 11.70 -3.64
CA THR A 199 -7.69 10.45 -2.92
C THR A 199 -7.10 10.51 -1.52
N PRO A 200 -7.77 10.02 -0.47
CA PRO A 200 -7.20 9.96 0.87
C PRO A 200 -5.97 9.04 0.96
N TYR A 201 -5.70 8.24 -0.08
CA TYR A 201 -4.58 7.31 -0.17
C TYR A 201 -3.40 7.86 -0.97
N PHE A 202 -3.30 9.19 -1.12
CA PHE A 202 -2.30 9.85 -1.96
C PHE A 202 -0.85 9.49 -1.57
N ASN A 203 -0.57 9.40 -0.26
CA ASN A 203 0.76 8.96 0.22
C ASN A 203 1.06 7.51 -0.16
N TYR A 204 0.08 6.60 -0.05
CA TYR A 204 0.28 5.22 -0.46
C TYR A 204 0.45 5.09 -1.99
N MET A 205 -0.26 5.91 -2.77
CA MET A 205 -0.07 5.99 -4.22
C MET A 205 1.34 6.45 -4.58
N HIS A 206 1.85 7.47 -3.89
CA HIS A 206 3.23 7.93 -4.02
C HIS A 206 4.24 6.81 -3.68
N GLU A 207 4.04 6.09 -2.57
CA GLU A 207 4.89 4.95 -2.20
C GLU A 207 4.88 3.83 -3.25
N CYS A 208 3.72 3.56 -3.88
CA CYS A 208 3.65 2.62 -5.00
C CYS A 208 4.48 3.09 -6.21
N PHE A 209 4.44 4.37 -6.56
CA PHE A 209 5.28 4.94 -7.63
C PHE A 209 6.77 4.79 -7.31
N GLU A 210 7.18 5.22 -6.12
CA GLU A 210 8.57 5.09 -5.65
C GLU A 210 9.04 3.64 -5.72
N ARG A 211 8.20 2.70 -5.26
CA ARG A 211 8.54 1.28 -5.30
C ARG A 211 8.69 0.75 -6.71
N VAL A 212 7.74 1.07 -7.61
CA VAL A 212 7.82 0.66 -9.01
C VAL A 212 9.09 1.19 -9.67
N PHE A 213 9.42 2.47 -9.48
CA PHE A 213 10.65 3.05 -10.04
C PHE A 213 11.92 2.42 -9.46
N CYS A 214 11.92 2.09 -8.17
CA CYS A 214 13.03 1.37 -7.56
C CYS A 214 13.22 -0.01 -8.20
N GLU A 215 12.14 -0.80 -8.34
CA GLU A 215 12.20 -2.13 -8.97
C GLU A 215 12.57 -2.08 -10.46
N LEU A 216 12.11 -1.06 -11.20
CA LEU A 216 12.51 -0.84 -12.58
C LEU A 216 14.00 -0.50 -12.70
N LYS A 217 14.56 0.23 -11.73
CA LYS A 217 15.99 0.52 -11.67
C LYS A 217 16.81 -0.74 -11.42
N TRP A 218 16.37 -1.60 -10.50
CA TRP A 218 17.02 -2.90 -10.24
C TRP A 218 17.08 -3.75 -11.51
N ARG A 219 15.97 -3.82 -12.27
CA ARG A 219 15.93 -4.55 -13.55
C ARG A 219 16.97 -4.05 -14.56
N LYS A 220 17.09 -2.74 -14.74
CA LYS A 220 18.08 -2.15 -15.67
C LYS A 220 19.52 -2.46 -15.26
N GLN A 221 19.81 -2.41 -13.96
CA GLN A 221 21.15 -2.73 -13.46
C GLN A 221 21.52 -4.19 -13.72
N VAL A 222 20.57 -5.11 -13.57
CA VAL A 222 20.77 -6.53 -13.91
C VAL A 222 20.99 -6.74 -15.43
N GLU A 223 20.26 -6.02 -16.29
CA GLU A 223 20.40 -6.09 -17.75
C GLU A 223 21.75 -5.53 -18.23
N GLU A 224 22.16 -4.37 -17.72
CA GLU A 224 23.44 -3.73 -18.05
C GLU A 224 24.63 -4.61 -17.62
N GLU A 225 24.60 -5.17 -16.41
CA GLU A 225 25.64 -6.09 -15.91
C GLU A 225 25.72 -7.42 -16.69
N ALA A 226 24.62 -7.86 -17.30
CA ALA A 226 24.63 -9.02 -18.19
C ALA A 226 25.33 -8.68 -19.52
N SER A 227 25.01 -7.53 -20.10
CA SER A 227 25.61 -7.07 -21.37
C SER A 227 27.12 -6.79 -21.29
N ASP A 228 27.59 -6.28 -20.15
CA ASP A 228 29.02 -6.03 -19.90
C ASP A 228 29.85 -7.32 -19.78
N LYS A 229 29.22 -8.44 -19.39
CA LYS A 229 29.89 -9.75 -19.31
C LYS A 229 30.00 -10.39 -20.68
N ASP A 230 29.00 -10.22 -21.54
CA ASP A 230 29.03 -10.71 -22.91
C ASP A 230 30.13 -9.99 -23.73
N ASN A 231 30.40 -8.72 -23.41
CA ASN A 231 31.47 -7.94 -24.05
C ASN A 231 32.88 -8.22 -23.49
N LYS A 232 32.99 -8.97 -22.37
CA LYS A 232 34.27 -9.30 -21.70
C LYS A 232 34.68 -10.76 -21.79
N ASN A 233 33.91 -11.64 -22.44
CA ASN A 233 34.26 -13.05 -22.55
C ASN A 233 34.60 -13.47 -23.98
N CYS A 234 35.82 -13.13 -24.42
CA CYS A 234 36.64 -14.09 -25.14
C CYS A 234 37.55 -14.78 -24.10
N SER A 235 37.44 -16.11 -24.00
CA SER A 235 38.16 -17.05 -23.11
C SER A 235 37.73 -17.10 -21.64
N ASN A 236 36.65 -17.80 -21.32
CA ASN A 236 36.63 -19.19 -20.84
C ASN A 236 35.20 -19.62 -20.46
N ASN A 237 34.90 -20.88 -20.75
CA ASN A 237 33.61 -21.51 -20.55
C ASN A 237 33.49 -21.97 -19.08
N GLU A 238 32.83 -21.17 -18.24
CA GLU A 238 32.44 -21.58 -16.89
C GLU A 238 30.94 -21.34 -16.71
N TYR A 239 30.20 -22.44 -16.58
CA TYR A 239 28.76 -22.44 -16.31
C TYR A 239 28.53 -21.92 -14.88
N LEU A 240 28.04 -20.69 -14.75
CA LEU A 240 27.83 -20.05 -13.45
C LEU A 240 26.64 -20.70 -12.71
N PRO A 241 26.81 -21.13 -11.44
CA PRO A 241 25.74 -21.79 -10.68
C PRO A 241 24.64 -20.80 -10.21
N PRO A 242 23.39 -21.27 -10.00
CA PRO A 242 22.24 -20.45 -9.60
C PRO A 242 22.43 -19.58 -8.36
N LEU A 243 23.33 -19.98 -7.46
CA LEU A 243 23.63 -19.28 -6.21
C LEU A 243 24.25 -17.89 -6.43
N GLU A 244 25.04 -17.72 -7.50
CA GLU A 244 25.69 -16.45 -7.80
C GLU A 244 24.72 -15.40 -8.36
N THR A 245 23.71 -15.84 -9.11
CA THR A 245 22.65 -14.95 -9.61
C THR A 245 21.80 -14.45 -8.44
N GLN A 246 21.50 -15.31 -7.46
CA GLN A 246 20.86 -14.90 -6.21
C GLN A 246 21.74 -13.92 -5.43
N GLN A 247 23.03 -14.21 -5.21
CA GLN A 247 24.00 -13.29 -4.57
C GLN A 247 24.13 -11.92 -5.22
N LYS A 248 23.90 -11.80 -6.53
CA LYS A 248 23.97 -10.54 -7.27
C LYS A 248 22.70 -9.70 -7.10
N ALA A 249 21.52 -10.32 -7.09
CA ALA A 249 20.25 -9.63 -6.79
C ALA A 249 20.19 -9.08 -5.35
N TRP A 250 20.86 -9.74 -4.39
CA TRP A 250 20.94 -9.29 -3.00
C TRP A 250 21.73 -7.99 -2.78
N ARG A 251 22.50 -7.51 -3.76
CA ARG A 251 23.37 -6.32 -3.59
C ARG A 251 22.57 -5.03 -3.34
N HIS A 252 21.37 -4.91 -3.92
CA HIS A 252 20.53 -3.72 -3.73
C HIS A 252 19.86 -3.67 -2.35
N LEU A 253 19.53 -4.83 -1.76
CA LEU A 253 19.01 -4.91 -0.39
C LEU A 253 20.01 -4.40 0.65
N GLY A 254 21.31 -4.62 0.43
CA GLY A 254 22.37 -4.17 1.35
C GLY A 254 22.43 -2.64 1.52
N GLY A 255 22.08 -1.87 0.48
CA GLY A 255 22.03 -0.40 0.52
C GLY A 255 20.71 0.18 1.03
N GLU A 256 19.59 -0.49 0.77
CA GLU A 256 18.27 -0.03 1.22
C GLU A 256 17.96 -0.35 2.68
N ILE A 257 18.48 -1.46 3.24
CA ILE A 257 18.39 -1.71 4.69
C ILE A 257 18.98 -0.53 5.48
N ALA A 258 20.04 0.11 4.97
CA ALA A 258 20.63 1.30 5.59
C ALA A 258 19.80 2.59 5.42
N THR A 259 18.92 2.65 4.42
CA THR A 259 18.09 3.83 4.13
C THR A 259 16.73 3.76 4.84
N ILE A 260 16.17 2.55 4.95
CA ILE A 260 14.95 2.25 5.73
C ILE A 260 15.21 2.40 7.25
N LEU A 261 16.45 2.20 7.70
CA LEU A 261 16.86 2.29 9.10
C LEU A 261 17.50 3.63 9.51
N LYS A 262 17.44 4.70 8.70
CA LYS A 262 17.88 6.02 9.21
C LYS A 262 16.94 6.47 10.33
N PRO A 263 17.40 6.57 11.58
CA PRO A 263 16.56 7.12 12.63
C PRO A 263 16.30 8.59 12.29
N PHE A 264 15.02 8.96 12.28
CA PHE A 264 14.61 10.36 12.25
C PHE A 264 15.21 11.05 13.47
N VAL A 265 16.20 11.91 13.26
CA VAL A 265 16.72 12.78 14.31
C VAL A 265 15.72 13.92 14.47
N ILE A 266 14.98 13.91 15.57
CA ILE A 266 14.13 15.03 15.98
C ILE A 266 15.04 16.26 16.12
N PRO A 267 14.80 17.37 15.40
CA PRO A 267 15.50 18.62 15.67
C PRO A 267 15.17 19.03 17.10
N GLN A 268 16.17 19.06 17.99
CA GLN A 268 15.97 19.60 19.33
C GLN A 268 15.63 21.08 19.20
N THR A 269 14.37 21.41 19.46
CA THR A 269 13.94 22.78 19.71
C THR A 269 14.71 23.29 20.93
N GLN A 270 15.54 24.31 20.72
CA GLN A 270 16.18 25.05 21.80
C GLN A 270 15.11 25.69 22.68
N THR A 271 14.83 25.09 23.83
CA THR A 271 14.09 25.74 24.91
C THR A 271 15.09 26.42 25.83
N GLY A 272 15.11 27.75 25.81
CA GLY A 272 15.83 28.57 26.79
C GLY A 272 15.28 28.35 28.22
N PRO A 273 16.06 28.72 29.25
CA PRO A 273 15.77 28.33 30.62
C PRO A 273 14.52 29.04 31.18
N LEU A 274 13.56 28.25 31.65
CA LEU A 274 12.44 28.72 32.48
C LEU A 274 12.94 28.98 33.90
N ALA A 275 12.64 30.17 34.40
CA ALA A 275 12.91 30.61 35.77
C ALA A 275 12.17 29.77 36.81
N SER A 276 12.84 29.54 37.94
CA SER A 276 12.34 28.85 39.13
C SER A 276 11.22 29.62 39.82
N SER A 277 10.04 28.99 39.95
CA SER A 277 9.00 29.42 40.90
C SER A 277 8.61 28.24 41.80
N GLN A 278 8.84 28.38 43.10
CA GLN A 278 8.48 27.42 44.15
C GLN A 278 6.96 27.18 44.22
N PRO A 279 6.49 25.96 44.58
CA PRO A 279 5.08 25.71 44.86
C PRO A 279 4.71 26.06 46.31
N PRO A 280 3.51 26.62 46.59
CA PRO A 280 3.05 26.82 47.95
C PRO A 280 2.44 25.54 48.55
N HIS A 281 2.45 25.51 49.88
CA HIS A 281 2.18 24.40 50.79
C HIS A 281 0.79 23.74 50.68
N ARG A 282 0.78 22.42 50.94
CA ARG A 282 -0.39 21.57 51.25
C ARG A 282 -1.12 22.02 52.52
N ALA A 283 -2.46 22.04 52.46
CA ALA A 283 -3.36 22.01 53.61
C ALA A 283 -4.21 20.71 53.58
N PRO A 284 -4.72 20.22 54.74
CA PRO A 284 -5.04 18.81 54.93
C PRO A 284 -6.48 18.41 54.55
N ILE A 285 -6.63 17.11 54.29
CA ILE A 285 -7.86 16.39 53.92
C ILE A 285 -8.69 16.11 55.18
N HIS A 286 -9.97 16.47 55.15
CA HIS A 286 -10.99 15.98 56.10
C HIS A 286 -11.84 14.93 55.37
N THR A 287 -11.81 13.69 55.88
CA THR A 287 -12.67 12.59 55.44
C THR A 287 -13.98 12.63 56.20
N ASP A 288 -15.10 12.63 55.51
CA ASP A 288 -16.41 12.30 56.09
C ASP A 288 -17.05 11.16 55.30
N VAL A 289 -17.30 10.07 56.01
CA VAL A 289 -17.92 8.84 55.53
C VAL A 289 -19.38 8.87 55.96
N ARG A 290 -20.33 8.80 55.02
CA ARG A 290 -21.71 8.41 55.34
C ARG A 290 -22.32 7.53 54.26
N GLN A 291 -22.70 6.34 54.71
CA GLN A 291 -23.49 5.31 54.03
C GLN A 291 -24.90 5.79 53.67
N GLN A 292 -25.49 5.22 52.60
CA GLN A 292 -26.81 4.52 52.52
C GLN A 292 -27.28 4.49 51.06
N ARG A 293 -27.38 3.30 50.42
CA ARG A 293 -28.50 2.34 50.36
C ARG A 293 -29.41 2.54 49.13
N SER A 294 -29.44 1.47 48.31
CA SER A 294 -30.59 0.80 47.65
C SER A 294 -31.63 1.60 46.85
N GLY A 295 -31.88 1.14 45.63
CA GLY A 295 -33.18 1.25 44.96
C GLY A 295 -33.14 1.04 43.45
N SER A 296 -33.54 -0.14 42.97
CA SER A 296 -34.09 -0.31 41.61
C SER A 296 -35.45 0.41 41.51
N PRO A 297 -35.91 0.77 40.30
CA PRO A 297 -36.99 -0.04 39.72
C PRO A 297 -36.98 -0.17 38.17
N ASN A 298 -37.74 -1.17 37.72
CA ASN A 298 -38.21 -1.40 36.35
C ASN A 298 -38.98 -0.21 35.75
N GLY A 299 -39.02 -0.11 34.42
CA GLY A 299 -40.00 0.74 33.72
C GLY A 299 -39.76 0.85 32.21
N SER A 300 -40.74 0.41 31.44
CA SER A 300 -40.82 0.26 29.99
C SER A 300 -41.19 1.55 29.22
N GLU A 301 -40.93 1.51 27.91
CA GLU A 301 -41.60 2.24 26.81
C GLU A 301 -41.51 3.77 26.72
N THR A 302 -40.99 4.31 25.60
CA THR A 302 -41.80 4.90 24.50
C THR A 302 -40.93 5.60 23.44
N PHE A 303 -41.43 5.53 22.20
CA PHE A 303 -40.97 6.20 20.97
C PHE A 303 -40.95 7.75 21.08
N GLY A 304 -39.99 8.41 20.43
CA GLY A 304 -40.05 9.86 20.23
C GLY A 304 -38.85 10.50 19.52
N LYS A 305 -38.98 10.66 18.20
CA LYS A 305 -38.31 11.54 17.22
C LYS A 305 -37.26 12.60 17.67
N SER A 306 -36.34 12.79 16.73
CA SER A 306 -35.63 14.03 16.34
C SER A 306 -34.28 14.34 16.98
N ASN A 307 -33.22 14.28 16.15
CA ASN A 307 -32.25 15.36 15.99
C ASN A 307 -31.32 15.09 14.80
N GLN A 308 -31.55 15.83 13.70
CA GLN A 308 -30.55 16.10 12.66
C GLN A 308 -29.61 17.23 13.14
N PRO A 309 -28.31 17.20 12.82
CA PRO A 309 -27.49 18.39 12.81
C PRO A 309 -27.15 18.87 11.39
N LEU A 310 -27.71 20.03 11.04
CA LEU A 310 -27.09 21.19 10.38
C LEU A 310 -25.72 20.98 9.69
N TRP A 311 -25.74 20.84 8.36
CA TRP A 311 -24.63 21.23 7.47
C TRP A 311 -25.18 21.86 6.20
N ASN A 312 -25.55 23.14 6.27
CA ASN A 312 -25.95 23.93 5.09
C ASN A 312 -25.66 25.43 5.31
N THR A 313 -24.39 25.80 5.48
CA THR A 313 -23.97 27.21 5.37
C THR A 313 -22.51 27.33 4.90
N ALA A 314 -22.23 27.08 3.62
CA ALA A 314 -20.98 27.54 2.98
C ALA A 314 -21.10 27.53 1.44
N ARG A 315 -22.11 28.19 0.88
CA ARG A 315 -22.22 28.39 -0.57
C ARG A 315 -22.85 29.75 -0.88
N ARG A 316 -22.09 30.84 -0.66
CA ARG A 316 -22.34 32.19 -1.21
C ARG A 316 -21.21 33.13 -0.83
N ALA A 317 -20.09 33.05 -1.55
CA ALA A 317 -19.13 34.14 -1.70
C ALA A 317 -18.13 33.74 -2.79
N MET A 318 -18.49 33.93 -4.06
CA MET A 318 -17.58 34.18 -5.19
C MET A 318 -18.44 34.35 -6.45
N LYS A 319 -19.08 35.52 -6.51
CA LYS A 319 -19.49 36.21 -7.73
C LYS A 319 -19.38 37.70 -7.43
N ASN A 320 -18.23 38.26 -7.77
CA ASN A 320 -18.04 39.56 -8.40
C ASN A 320 -16.61 39.60 -8.91
#